data_AF-A0A1Y4R662-F1
#
_entry.id   AF-A0A1Y4R662-F1
#
_cell.length_a   1.000
_cell.length_b   1.000
_cell.length_c   1.000
_cell.angle_alpha   90.00
_cell.angle_beta   90.00
_cell.angle_gamma   90.00
#
_symmetry.space_group_name_H-M   'P 1'
#
loop_
_entity.id
_entity.type
_entity.pdbx_description
1 polymer ?
#
loop_
_entity_poly.entity_id
_entity_poly.type
_entity_poly.pdbx_seq_one_letter_code
_entity_poly.pdbx_strand_id
1 'polypeptide(L)'
;MEKIKIKDQEYGIKSMSHVYLNVIRIEFFDEFPSVTEWGGDISIYTAGGVLADTLTGWGTVYRDEGQVVYLSNDGSTYDPPDEPGELPEMPYVPTLEELQANKRREVSAACERAIYNGVSVTLAGGSVEHFALTEHDQINLFGKQAQLAAGVEQLEYHADGQPCRYYRAADMQAIITAAMWHVSYHTTYCNAINMWIAGCETAEEVTAIFYGADVPEEYQSEVLQAYLTQIAAMAGGDSDENGA
;
A
#
# COMPACT_ATOMS: atom_id res chain seq x y z
N MET A 1 -3.58 -30.55 39.31
CA MET A 1 -2.64 -29.45 38.99
C MET A 1 -1.43 -30.09 38.35
N GLU A 2 -1.02 -29.61 37.17
CA GLU A 2 0.19 -30.13 36.53
C GLU A 2 1.43 -29.70 37.32
N LYS A 3 2.43 -30.58 37.34
CA LYS A 3 3.64 -30.37 38.10
C LYS A 3 4.84 -30.77 37.28
N ILE A 4 5.98 -30.16 37.56
CA ILE A 4 7.26 -30.63 37.09
C ILE A 4 8.15 -30.97 38.27
N LYS A 5 9.06 -31.91 38.08
CA LYS A 5 10.07 -32.30 39.06
C LYS A 5 11.46 -32.03 38.49
N ILE A 6 12.27 -31.29 39.23
CA ILE A 6 13.63 -30.89 38.87
C ILE A 6 14.52 -31.17 40.08
N LYS A 7 15.63 -31.91 39.89
CA LYS A 7 16.61 -32.25 40.97
C LYS A 7 15.95 -32.67 42.30
N ASP A 8 14.94 -33.53 42.20
CA ASP A 8 14.16 -34.04 43.33
C ASP A 8 13.15 -33.12 44.03
N GLN A 9 12.96 -31.89 43.54
CA GLN A 9 11.93 -30.97 44.02
C GLN A 9 10.77 -30.83 43.02
N GLU A 10 9.54 -30.80 43.53
CA GLU A 10 8.31 -30.63 42.74
C GLU A 10 7.86 -29.17 42.71
N TYR A 11 7.48 -28.69 41.52
CA TYR A 11 6.96 -27.34 41.29
C TYR A 11 5.62 -27.41 40.56
N GLY A 12 4.64 -26.65 41.02
CA GLY A 12 3.35 -26.52 40.35
C GLY A 12 3.44 -25.57 39.16
N ILE A 13 2.97 -26.02 37.99
CA ILE A 13 2.99 -25.21 36.77
C ILE A 13 1.56 -24.88 36.29
N LYS A 14 1.36 -23.64 35.84
CA LYS A 14 0.14 -23.20 35.16
C LYS A 14 0.12 -23.67 33.70
N SER A 15 1.26 -23.58 33.03
CA SER A 15 1.39 -23.98 31.62
C SER A 15 2.83 -24.26 31.26
N MET A 16 3.01 -25.09 30.23
CA MET A 16 4.28 -25.31 29.56
C MET A 16 4.05 -25.40 28.05
N SER A 17 4.84 -24.68 27.28
CA SER A 17 4.67 -24.59 25.82
C SER A 17 5.99 -24.32 25.10
N HIS A 18 6.14 -24.84 23.88
CA HIS A 18 7.23 -24.44 22.98
C HIS A 18 7.00 -23.04 22.43
N VAL A 19 7.99 -22.16 22.56
CA VAL A 19 7.98 -20.80 21.98
C VAL A 19 8.79 -20.76 20.70
N TYR A 20 9.92 -21.47 20.69
CA TYR A 20 10.73 -21.74 19.51
C TYR A 20 11.06 -23.23 19.46
N LEU A 21 11.67 -23.68 18.35
CA LEU A 21 12.10 -25.07 18.17
C LEU A 21 12.95 -25.57 19.35
N ASN A 22 13.87 -24.72 19.82
CA ASN A 22 14.82 -25.02 20.88
C ASN A 22 14.54 -24.28 22.19
N VAL A 23 13.36 -23.64 22.35
CA VAL A 23 13.01 -22.87 23.57
C VAL A 23 11.61 -23.23 24.07
N ILE A 24 11.53 -23.66 25.33
CA ILE A 24 10.26 -23.86 26.05
C ILE A 24 10.04 -22.74 27.06
N ARG A 25 8.78 -22.39 27.24
CA ARG A 25 8.29 -21.49 28.30
C ARG A 25 7.57 -22.32 29.34
N ILE A 26 7.92 -22.10 30.60
CA ILE A 26 7.27 -22.71 31.77
C ILE A 26 6.75 -21.58 32.65
N GLU A 27 5.47 -21.65 32.99
CA GLU A 27 4.83 -20.69 33.90
C GLU A 27 4.45 -21.40 35.19
N PHE A 28 4.93 -20.89 36.33
CA PHE A 28 4.74 -21.45 37.65
C PHE A 28 3.55 -20.81 38.38
N PHE A 29 2.99 -21.55 39.35
CA PHE A 29 1.94 -21.01 40.23
C PHE A 29 2.49 -20.01 41.23
N ASP A 30 3.34 -20.49 42.14
CA ASP A 30 3.86 -19.72 43.27
C ASP A 30 5.35 -19.96 43.44
N GLU A 31 5.74 -21.18 43.82
CA GLU A 31 7.13 -21.60 43.99
C GLU A 31 7.74 -22.00 42.64
N PHE A 32 8.92 -21.46 42.33
CA PHE A 32 9.67 -21.73 41.11
C PHE A 32 11.16 -21.93 41.44
N PRO A 33 11.90 -22.75 40.68
CA PRO A 33 13.31 -23.00 40.89
C PRO A 33 14.14 -21.74 40.56
N SER A 34 15.19 -21.51 41.35
CA SER A 34 16.20 -20.50 41.06
C SER A 34 17.00 -20.84 39.80
N VAL A 35 17.56 -19.84 39.12
CA VAL A 35 18.37 -19.99 37.89
C VAL A 35 19.51 -21.01 38.07
N THR A 36 20.06 -21.13 39.28
CA THR A 36 21.14 -22.06 39.62
C THR A 36 20.69 -23.51 39.83
N GLU A 37 19.38 -23.75 39.94
CA GLU A 37 18.81 -25.08 40.15
C GLU A 37 18.50 -25.82 38.85
N TRP A 38 18.53 -25.13 37.71
CA TRP A 38 18.46 -25.75 36.40
C TRP A 38 19.71 -26.59 36.10
N GLY A 39 19.52 -27.67 35.34
CA GLY A 39 20.59 -28.64 35.03
C GLY A 39 20.21 -30.07 35.44
N GLY A 40 19.68 -30.83 34.50
CA GLY A 40 19.20 -32.20 34.72
C GLY A 40 17.91 -32.45 33.95
N ASP A 41 17.37 -33.64 34.12
CA ASP A 41 16.13 -34.05 33.47
C ASP A 41 14.92 -33.41 34.18
N ILE A 42 13.94 -32.95 33.40
CA ILE A 42 12.70 -32.36 33.90
C ILE A 42 11.58 -33.37 33.71
N SER A 43 11.07 -33.92 34.80
CA SER A 43 9.95 -34.87 34.76
C SER A 43 8.62 -34.13 34.86
N ILE A 44 7.74 -34.34 33.88
CA ILE A 44 6.44 -33.68 33.77
C ILE A 44 5.37 -34.63 34.30
N TYR A 45 4.52 -34.14 35.19
CA TYR A 45 3.41 -34.89 35.78
C TYR A 45 2.08 -34.25 35.42
N THR A 46 1.14 -35.08 34.98
CA THR A 46 -0.25 -34.67 34.74
C THR A 46 -0.94 -34.24 36.04
N ALA A 47 -2.10 -33.60 35.93
CA ALA A 47 -2.91 -33.20 37.08
C ALA A 47 -3.28 -34.37 38.04
N GLY A 48 -3.25 -35.61 37.56
CA GLY A 48 -3.49 -36.83 38.35
C GLY A 48 -2.24 -37.44 39.01
N GLY A 49 -1.07 -36.78 38.93
CA GLY A 49 0.18 -37.28 39.52
C GLY A 49 0.87 -38.39 38.73
N VAL A 50 0.42 -38.66 37.49
CA VAL A 50 1.05 -39.62 36.59
C VAL A 50 2.16 -38.93 35.80
N LEU A 51 3.35 -39.55 35.78
CA LEU A 51 4.46 -39.11 34.94
C LEU A 51 4.03 -39.14 33.46
N ALA A 52 4.01 -37.98 32.83
CA ALA A 52 3.63 -37.80 31.44
C ALA A 52 4.83 -37.96 30.51
N ASP A 53 5.94 -37.28 30.82
CA ASP A 53 7.14 -37.26 30.00
C ASP A 53 8.36 -36.79 30.81
N THR A 54 9.56 -36.97 30.24
CA THR A 54 10.82 -36.49 30.82
C THR A 54 11.63 -35.75 29.75
N LEU A 55 11.78 -34.44 29.94
CA LEU A 55 12.57 -33.58 29.05
C LEU A 55 14.03 -33.63 29.45
N THR A 56 14.88 -34.09 28.53
CA THR A 56 16.34 -34.15 28.69
C THR A 56 17.01 -33.06 27.84
N GLY A 57 18.13 -32.52 28.32
CA GLY A 57 18.89 -31.48 27.60
C GLY A 57 18.41 -30.03 27.74
N TRP A 58 17.27 -29.80 28.40
CA TRP A 58 16.70 -28.45 28.65
C TRP A 58 17.30 -27.78 29.89
N GLY A 59 18.63 -27.72 29.96
CA GLY A 59 19.36 -27.28 31.15
C GLY A 59 19.74 -25.80 31.18
N THR A 60 19.64 -25.10 30.05
CA THR A 60 20.10 -23.71 29.91
C THR A 60 18.94 -22.75 30.09
N VAL A 61 19.06 -21.81 31.03
CA VAL A 61 18.08 -20.73 31.20
C VAL A 61 18.25 -19.72 30.08
N TYR A 62 17.29 -19.69 29.17
CA TYR A 62 17.24 -18.76 28.04
C TYR A 62 16.88 -17.35 28.53
N ARG A 63 15.82 -17.22 29.33
CA ARG A 63 15.33 -15.95 29.92
C ARG A 63 14.61 -16.25 31.22
N ASP A 64 14.82 -15.44 32.24
CA ASP A 64 14.13 -15.55 33.54
C ASP A 64 13.34 -14.27 33.81
N GLU A 65 12.04 -14.39 34.02
CA GLU A 65 11.12 -13.32 34.40
C GLU A 65 10.43 -13.59 35.75
N GLY A 66 11.02 -14.45 36.58
CA GLY A 66 10.46 -14.91 37.86
C GLY A 66 9.49 -16.07 37.66
N GLN A 67 8.18 -15.81 37.74
CA GLN A 67 7.16 -16.86 37.61
C GLN A 67 7.08 -17.47 36.19
N VAL A 68 7.76 -16.88 35.22
CA VAL A 68 7.88 -17.38 33.85
C VAL A 68 9.36 -17.58 33.55
N VAL A 69 9.74 -18.82 33.27
CA VAL A 69 11.11 -19.20 32.92
C VAL A 69 11.13 -19.81 31.53
N TYR A 70 12.13 -19.40 30.74
CA TYR A 70 12.40 -19.93 29.42
C TYR A 70 13.65 -20.80 29.47
N LEU A 71 13.59 -22.02 28.92
CA LEU A 71 14.72 -22.93 28.83
C LEU A 71 15.07 -23.23 27.39
N SER A 72 16.35 -23.31 27.09
CA SER A 72 16.87 -23.78 25.81
C SER A 72 17.50 -25.16 25.92
N ASN A 73 17.46 -25.93 24.83
CA ASN A 73 18.11 -27.24 24.71
C ASN A 73 19.37 -27.24 23.82
N ASP A 74 19.73 -26.09 23.25
CA ASP A 74 20.88 -25.90 22.35
C ASP A 74 21.97 -25.01 22.97
N GLY A 75 21.77 -24.55 24.22
CA GLY A 75 22.71 -23.67 24.91
C GLY A 75 22.54 -22.19 24.60
N SER A 76 21.52 -21.79 23.82
CA SER A 76 21.24 -20.38 23.54
C SER A 76 20.82 -19.61 24.80
N THR A 77 21.25 -18.36 24.89
CA THR A 77 20.85 -17.39 25.92
C THR A 77 20.11 -16.22 25.27
N TYR A 78 19.24 -15.54 26.02
CA TYR A 78 18.59 -14.33 25.58
C TYR A 78 19.50 -13.13 25.80
N ASP A 79 19.95 -12.52 24.70
CA ASP A 79 20.54 -11.19 24.72
C ASP A 79 19.42 -10.17 24.49
N PRO A 80 19.00 -9.40 25.52
CA PRO A 80 18.05 -8.33 25.31
C PRO A 80 18.66 -7.30 24.33
N PRO A 81 17.90 -6.78 23.36
CA PRO A 81 18.38 -5.65 22.57
C PRO A 81 18.73 -4.48 23.51
N ASP A 82 19.84 -3.80 23.22
CA ASP A 82 20.39 -2.71 24.06
C ASP A 82 19.38 -1.61 24.38
N GLU A 83 18.37 -1.45 23.52
CA GLU A 83 17.18 -0.64 23.75
C GLU A 83 15.94 -1.41 23.27
N PRO A 84 14.95 -1.72 24.14
CA PRO A 84 13.63 -2.08 23.65
C PRO A 84 13.12 -0.84 22.91
N GLY A 85 13.08 -0.91 21.58
CA GLY A 85 12.64 0.20 20.74
C GLY A 85 11.34 0.82 21.27
N GLU A 86 11.17 2.13 21.08
CA GLU A 86 10.03 2.87 21.61
C GLU A 86 8.71 2.17 21.24
N LEU A 87 7.92 1.85 22.27
CA LEU A 87 6.56 1.36 22.06
C LEU A 87 5.74 2.50 21.44
N PRO A 88 4.93 2.25 20.41
CA PRO A 88 4.12 3.29 19.79
C PRO A 88 3.18 3.93 20.83
N GLU A 89 3.14 5.26 20.86
CA GLU A 89 2.26 6.02 21.75
C GLU A 89 0.78 5.70 21.44
N MET A 90 -0.04 5.55 22.49
CA MET A 90 -1.49 5.37 22.35
C MET A 90 -2.24 6.68 22.66
N PRO A 91 -3.14 7.15 21.78
CA PRO A 91 -3.55 6.55 20.50
C PRO A 91 -2.49 6.73 19.41
N TYR A 92 -2.42 5.77 18.49
CA TYR A 92 -1.50 5.84 17.35
C TYR A 92 -1.72 7.12 16.54
N VAL A 93 -0.63 7.87 16.34
CA VAL A 93 -0.57 9.05 15.48
C VAL A 93 0.26 8.67 14.25
N PRO A 94 -0.31 8.71 13.03
CA PRO A 94 0.46 8.43 11.82
C PRO A 94 1.64 9.39 11.69
N THR A 95 2.78 8.85 11.29
CA THR A 95 3.96 9.64 10.92
C THR A 95 3.70 10.43 9.63
N LEU A 96 4.48 11.49 9.40
CA LEU A 96 4.42 12.25 8.15
C LEU A 96 4.61 11.36 6.91
N GLU A 97 5.55 10.42 6.97
CA GLU A 97 5.82 9.48 5.88
C GLU A 97 4.59 8.61 5.57
N GLU A 98 3.90 8.11 6.60
CA GLU A 98 2.68 7.33 6.43
C GLU A 98 1.54 8.18 5.84
N LEU A 99 1.41 9.44 6.27
CA LEU A 99 0.44 10.38 5.68
C LEU A 99 0.74 10.65 4.21
N GLN A 100 2.00 10.91 3.86
CA GLN A 100 2.43 11.12 2.46
C GLN A 100 2.20 9.86 1.61
N ALA A 101 2.52 8.68 2.12
CA ALA A 101 2.29 7.41 1.43
C ALA A 101 0.79 7.13 1.22
N ASN A 102 -0.04 7.42 2.22
CA ASN A 102 -1.50 7.30 2.12
C ASN A 102 -2.07 8.28 1.10
N LYS A 103 -1.66 9.55 1.17
CA LYS A 103 -2.12 10.59 0.24
C LYS A 103 -1.72 10.31 -1.20
N ARG A 104 -0.50 9.80 -1.42
CA ARG A 104 -0.03 9.37 -2.75
C ARG A 104 -0.88 8.25 -3.34
N ARG A 105 -1.30 7.28 -2.53
CA ARG A 105 -2.21 6.20 -2.97
C ARG A 105 -3.59 6.75 -3.29
N GLU A 106 -4.12 7.63 -2.44
CA GLU A 106 -5.41 8.30 -2.66
C GLU A 106 -5.43 9.08 -3.98
N VAL A 107 -4.43 9.94 -4.20
CA VAL A 107 -4.31 10.77 -5.41
C VAL A 107 -4.04 9.91 -6.64
N SER A 108 -3.17 8.91 -6.55
CA SER A 108 -2.92 7.98 -7.68
C SER A 108 -4.20 7.25 -8.10
N ALA A 109 -5.01 6.79 -7.14
CA ALA A 109 -6.29 6.16 -7.44
C ALA A 109 -7.30 7.14 -8.05
N ALA A 110 -7.32 8.39 -7.61
CA ALA A 110 -8.16 9.43 -8.20
C ALA A 110 -7.71 9.80 -9.62
N CYS A 111 -6.40 9.85 -9.84
CA CYS A 111 -5.77 10.06 -11.14
C CYS A 111 -6.18 9.00 -12.16
N GLU A 112 -6.03 7.73 -11.79
CA GLU A 112 -6.41 6.60 -12.63
C GLU A 112 -7.89 6.67 -13.00
N ARG A 113 -8.77 6.92 -12.02
CA ARG A 113 -10.20 7.11 -12.30
C ARG A 113 -10.46 8.28 -13.26
N ALA A 114 -9.77 9.40 -13.11
CA ALA A 114 -9.92 10.56 -14.00
C ALA A 114 -9.48 10.22 -15.43
N ILE A 115 -8.39 9.47 -15.59
CA ILE A 115 -7.94 8.98 -16.90
C ILE A 115 -8.99 8.03 -17.48
N TYR A 116 -9.42 7.02 -16.72
CA TYR A 116 -10.35 5.99 -17.19
C TYR A 116 -11.75 6.53 -17.50
N ASN A 117 -12.19 7.56 -16.79
CA ASN A 117 -13.40 8.31 -17.13
C ASN A 117 -13.35 8.91 -18.54
N GLY A 118 -12.18 9.02 -19.15
CA GLY A 118 -12.06 9.25 -20.58
C GLY A 118 -12.53 10.62 -21.05
N VAL A 119 -12.91 10.69 -22.32
CA VAL A 119 -13.19 11.95 -23.01
C VAL A 119 -14.46 11.89 -23.83
N SER A 120 -15.13 13.04 -23.95
CA SER A 120 -16.23 13.23 -24.89
C SER A 120 -15.75 14.00 -26.11
N VAL A 121 -16.01 13.47 -27.30
CA VAL A 121 -15.50 14.01 -28.57
C VAL A 121 -16.68 14.34 -29.49
N THR A 122 -16.69 15.57 -30.00
CA THR A 122 -17.62 15.97 -31.05
C THR A 122 -17.07 15.50 -32.39
N LEU A 123 -17.78 14.57 -33.03
CA LEU A 123 -17.41 14.03 -34.34
C LEU A 123 -17.79 15.00 -35.47
N ALA A 124 -17.25 14.81 -36.67
CA ALA A 124 -17.51 15.68 -37.82
C ALA A 124 -18.99 15.74 -38.22
N GLY A 125 -19.77 14.71 -37.88
CA GLY A 125 -21.22 14.67 -38.07
C GLY A 125 -22.02 15.47 -37.04
N GLY A 126 -21.36 16.09 -36.05
CA GLY A 126 -21.97 16.87 -34.97
C GLY A 126 -22.44 16.05 -33.75
N SER A 127 -22.33 14.72 -33.79
CA SER A 127 -22.62 13.87 -32.63
C SER A 127 -21.49 13.95 -31.61
N VAL A 128 -21.85 14.03 -30.33
CA VAL A 128 -20.91 13.91 -29.21
C VAL A 128 -20.94 12.48 -28.68
N GLU A 129 -19.78 11.85 -28.60
CA GLU A 129 -19.65 10.48 -28.10
C GLU A 129 -18.58 10.39 -27.03
N HIS A 130 -18.80 9.51 -26.06
CA HIS A 130 -17.91 9.32 -24.92
C HIS A 130 -17.07 8.05 -25.08
N PHE A 131 -15.80 8.16 -24.74
CA PHE A 131 -14.81 7.10 -24.87
C PHE A 131 -14.06 6.96 -23.53
N ALA A 132 -14.34 5.88 -22.81
CA ALA A 132 -13.53 5.44 -21.69
C ALA A 132 -12.10 5.14 -22.16
N LEU A 133 -11.15 5.35 -21.25
CA LEU A 133 -9.72 5.17 -21.54
C LEU A 133 -9.11 4.19 -20.56
N THR A 134 -9.70 3.00 -20.41
CA THR A 134 -9.04 1.91 -19.70
C THR A 134 -7.71 1.57 -20.38
N GLU A 135 -6.83 0.81 -19.72
CA GLU A 135 -5.55 0.41 -20.33
C GLU A 135 -5.74 -0.28 -21.69
N HIS A 136 -6.78 -1.09 -21.82
CA HIS A 136 -7.09 -1.78 -23.07
C HIS A 136 -7.50 -0.79 -24.16
N ASP A 137 -8.31 0.21 -23.83
CA ASP A 137 -8.76 1.24 -24.77
C ASP A 137 -7.59 2.10 -25.25
N GLN A 138 -6.71 2.49 -24.34
CA GLN A 138 -5.49 3.24 -24.67
C GLN A 138 -4.58 2.45 -25.63
N ILE A 139 -4.34 1.16 -25.36
CA ILE A 139 -3.55 0.30 -26.25
C ILE A 139 -4.22 0.16 -27.62
N ASN A 140 -5.54 -0.03 -27.65
CA ASN A 140 -6.28 -0.13 -28.90
C ASN A 140 -6.16 1.15 -29.73
N LEU A 141 -6.29 2.33 -29.11
CA LEU A 141 -6.14 3.62 -29.78
C LEU A 141 -4.74 3.82 -30.37
N PHE A 142 -3.67 3.34 -29.72
CA PHE A 142 -2.33 3.32 -30.34
C PHE A 142 -2.29 2.45 -31.61
N GLY A 143 -2.96 1.30 -31.59
CA GLY A 143 -3.13 0.47 -32.79
C GLY A 143 -3.86 1.21 -33.91
N LYS A 144 -4.92 1.98 -33.58
CA LYS A 144 -5.66 2.81 -34.53
C LYS A 144 -4.81 3.96 -35.09
N GLN A 145 -3.95 4.56 -34.27
CA GLN A 145 -3.00 5.57 -34.73
C GLN A 145 -2.03 5.02 -35.79
N ALA A 146 -1.51 3.81 -35.59
CA ALA A 146 -0.66 3.16 -36.58
C ALA A 146 -1.41 2.85 -37.89
N GLN A 147 -2.68 2.43 -37.82
CA GLN A 147 -3.54 2.22 -38.98
C GLN A 147 -3.80 3.53 -39.74
N LEU A 148 -4.08 4.64 -39.04
CA LEU A 148 -4.21 5.97 -39.66
C LEU A 148 -2.92 6.39 -40.38
N ALA A 149 -1.76 6.20 -39.74
CA ALA A 149 -0.47 6.53 -40.34
C ALA A 149 -0.18 5.69 -41.60
N ALA A 150 -0.74 4.49 -41.69
CA ALA A 150 -0.68 3.63 -42.88
C ALA A 150 -1.70 4.00 -43.98
N GLY A 151 -2.51 5.06 -43.78
CA GLY A 151 -3.48 5.54 -44.75
C GLY A 151 -4.83 4.83 -44.73
N VAL A 152 -5.19 4.14 -43.64
CA VAL A 152 -6.51 3.52 -43.49
C VAL A 152 -7.58 4.60 -43.34
N GLU A 153 -8.59 4.57 -44.20
CA GLU A 153 -9.65 5.60 -44.24
C GLU A 153 -10.86 5.30 -43.35
N GLN A 154 -11.05 4.02 -42.98
CA GLN A 154 -12.13 3.56 -42.10
C GLN A 154 -11.58 2.59 -41.06
N LEU A 155 -11.82 2.91 -39.78
CA LEU A 155 -11.28 2.16 -38.65
C LEU A 155 -12.40 1.70 -37.74
N GLU A 156 -12.40 0.41 -37.42
CA GLU A 156 -13.33 -0.17 -36.47
C GLU A 156 -12.94 0.22 -35.04
N TYR A 157 -13.90 0.73 -34.27
CA TYR A 157 -13.74 1.07 -32.87
C TYR A 157 -15.12 1.14 -32.17
N HIS A 158 -15.15 1.30 -30.86
CA HIS A 158 -16.38 1.42 -30.09
C HIS A 158 -16.33 2.61 -29.13
N ALA A 159 -17.50 3.23 -28.93
CA ALA A 159 -17.73 4.18 -27.85
C ALA A 159 -18.40 3.45 -26.67
N ASP A 160 -18.50 4.11 -25.52
CA ASP A 160 -19.01 3.50 -24.30
C ASP A 160 -20.43 2.97 -24.45
N GLY A 161 -20.62 1.68 -24.15
CA GLY A 161 -21.91 1.00 -24.25
C GLY A 161 -22.45 0.85 -25.68
N GLN A 162 -21.65 1.18 -26.70
CA GLN A 162 -22.03 1.09 -28.11
C GLN A 162 -21.41 -0.13 -28.80
N PRO A 163 -22.07 -0.70 -29.82
CA PRO A 163 -21.45 -1.73 -30.65
C PRO A 163 -20.27 -1.17 -31.44
N CYS A 164 -19.32 -2.05 -31.77
CA CYS A 164 -18.20 -1.72 -32.65
C CYS A 164 -18.72 -1.28 -34.03
N ARG A 165 -18.18 -0.18 -34.55
CA ARG A 165 -18.54 0.42 -35.83
C ARG A 165 -17.35 1.09 -36.49
N TYR A 166 -17.50 1.46 -37.76
CA TYR A 166 -16.46 2.18 -38.49
C TYR A 166 -16.52 3.68 -38.26
N TYR A 167 -15.39 4.25 -37.91
CA TYR A 167 -15.14 5.69 -37.89
C TYR A 167 -14.35 6.08 -39.14
N ARG A 168 -14.63 7.26 -39.68
CA ARG A 168 -13.79 7.86 -40.73
C ARG A 168 -12.44 8.27 -40.14
N ALA A 169 -11.41 8.34 -40.98
CA ALA A 169 -10.07 8.74 -40.54
C ALA A 169 -10.05 10.06 -39.76
N ALA A 170 -10.81 11.07 -40.20
CA ALA A 170 -10.90 12.36 -39.50
C ALA A 170 -11.50 12.25 -38.09
N ASP A 171 -12.60 11.49 -37.95
CA ASP A 171 -13.24 11.26 -36.65
C ASP A 171 -12.33 10.47 -35.72
N MET A 172 -11.68 9.42 -36.23
CA MET A 172 -10.72 8.61 -35.47
C MET A 172 -9.50 9.43 -35.04
N GLN A 173 -9.00 10.33 -35.89
CA GLN A 173 -7.92 11.23 -35.54
C GLN A 173 -8.34 12.18 -34.40
N ALA A 174 -9.55 12.73 -34.45
CA ALA A 174 -10.07 13.57 -33.37
C ALA A 174 -10.18 12.80 -32.04
N ILE A 175 -10.68 11.57 -32.08
CA ILE A 175 -10.77 10.69 -30.89
C ILE A 175 -9.39 10.44 -30.29
N ILE A 176 -8.42 10.02 -31.11
CA ILE A 176 -7.05 9.74 -30.66
C ILE A 176 -6.39 10.99 -30.10
N THR A 177 -6.52 12.13 -30.78
CA THR A 177 -5.92 13.39 -30.31
C THR A 177 -6.49 13.80 -28.95
N ALA A 178 -7.81 13.74 -28.77
CA ALA A 178 -8.44 14.06 -27.49
C ALA A 178 -8.01 13.08 -26.38
N ALA A 179 -8.02 11.78 -26.67
CA ALA A 179 -7.62 10.75 -25.72
C ALA A 179 -6.15 10.88 -25.29
N MET A 180 -5.24 11.05 -26.25
CA MET A 180 -3.81 11.21 -25.95
C MET A 180 -3.53 12.48 -25.15
N TRP A 181 -4.21 13.59 -25.48
CA TRP A 181 -4.10 14.83 -24.72
C TRP A 181 -4.56 14.64 -23.27
N HIS A 182 -5.73 14.01 -23.06
CA HIS A 182 -6.30 13.72 -21.74
C HIS A 182 -5.38 12.87 -20.87
N VAL A 183 -4.92 11.73 -21.40
CA VAL A 183 -4.00 10.83 -20.70
C VAL A 183 -2.71 11.58 -20.34
N SER A 184 -2.16 12.37 -21.28
CA SER A 184 -0.90 13.07 -21.08
C SER A 184 -1.02 14.19 -20.03
N TYR A 185 -2.11 14.97 -20.08
CA TYR A 185 -2.40 16.01 -19.10
C TYR A 185 -2.52 15.42 -17.70
N HIS A 186 -3.42 14.43 -17.53
CA HIS A 186 -3.65 13.83 -16.22
C HIS A 186 -2.38 13.16 -15.69
N THR A 187 -1.64 12.41 -16.51
CA THR A 187 -0.35 11.82 -16.09
C THR A 187 0.63 12.89 -15.59
N THR A 188 0.75 14.00 -16.32
CA THR A 188 1.63 15.13 -15.95
C THR A 188 1.18 15.79 -14.65
N TYR A 189 -0.12 16.04 -14.52
CA TYR A 189 -0.74 16.65 -13.34
C TYR A 189 -0.58 15.78 -12.08
N CYS A 190 -0.79 14.46 -12.19
CA CYS A 190 -0.63 13.54 -11.08
C CYS A 190 0.83 13.43 -10.62
N ASN A 191 1.78 13.47 -11.56
CA ASN A 191 3.20 13.53 -11.23
C ASN A 191 3.52 14.80 -10.44
N ALA A 192 2.96 15.94 -10.83
CA ALA A 192 3.16 17.20 -10.11
C ALA A 192 2.56 17.18 -8.69
N ILE A 193 1.34 16.63 -8.51
CA ILE A 193 0.77 16.43 -7.17
C ILE A 193 1.65 15.49 -6.33
N ASN A 194 2.16 14.40 -6.91
CA ASN A 194 3.04 13.47 -6.19
C ASN A 194 4.35 14.14 -5.73
N MET A 195 4.90 15.06 -6.54
CA MET A 195 6.04 15.88 -6.14
C MET A 195 5.67 16.84 -5.01
N TRP A 196 4.49 17.46 -5.07
CA TRP A 196 3.97 18.33 -4.01
C TRP A 196 3.80 17.57 -2.69
N ILE A 197 3.17 16.39 -2.70
CA ILE A 197 3.00 15.53 -1.51
C ILE A 197 4.37 15.20 -0.89
N ALA A 198 5.36 14.86 -1.72
CA ALA A 198 6.70 14.53 -1.24
C ALA A 198 7.44 15.73 -0.65
N GLY A 199 7.08 16.95 -1.06
CA GLY A 199 7.66 18.19 -0.56
C GLY A 199 7.00 18.75 0.71
N CYS A 200 5.88 18.18 1.17
CA CYS A 200 5.23 18.63 2.41
C CYS A 200 6.09 18.30 3.64
N GLU A 201 6.16 19.24 4.58
CA GLU A 201 6.90 19.11 5.85
C GLU A 201 5.98 18.84 7.05
N THR A 202 4.67 19.01 6.87
CA THR A 202 3.67 18.88 7.95
C THR A 202 2.48 18.00 7.57
N ALA A 203 1.80 17.46 8.59
CA ALA A 203 0.60 16.66 8.41
C ALA A 203 -0.55 17.47 7.80
N GLU A 204 -0.65 18.74 8.17
CA GLU A 204 -1.66 19.69 7.69
C GLU A 204 -1.54 19.92 6.19
N GLU A 205 -0.32 20.13 5.69
CA GLU A 205 -0.05 20.31 4.25
C GLU A 205 -0.45 19.08 3.45
N VAL A 206 -0.04 17.88 3.88
CA VAL A 206 -0.39 16.63 3.20
C VAL A 206 -1.91 16.43 3.16
N THR A 207 -2.59 16.75 4.27
CA THR A 207 -4.04 16.54 4.39
C THR A 207 -4.83 17.52 3.52
N ALA A 208 -4.31 18.72 3.27
CA ALA A 208 -4.93 19.72 2.41
C ALA A 208 -4.90 19.36 0.92
N ILE A 209 -4.02 18.45 0.49
CA ILE A 209 -3.90 18.02 -0.90
C ILE A 209 -5.06 17.09 -1.28
N PHE A 210 -5.68 17.37 -2.43
CA PHE A 210 -6.67 16.50 -3.06
C PHE A 210 -6.53 16.55 -4.59
N TYR A 211 -7.08 15.54 -5.26
CA TYR A 211 -7.09 15.48 -6.72
C TYR A 211 -7.99 16.58 -7.30
N GLY A 212 -7.45 17.43 -8.19
CA GLY A 212 -8.14 18.61 -8.72
C GLY A 212 -7.77 19.92 -8.02
N ALA A 213 -6.88 19.90 -7.03
CA ALA A 213 -6.31 21.11 -6.44
C ALA A 213 -5.37 21.86 -7.40
N ASP A 214 -5.30 23.18 -7.27
CA ASP A 214 -4.29 23.98 -7.97
C ASP A 214 -2.91 23.65 -7.43
N VAL A 215 -2.06 23.04 -8.26
CA VAL A 215 -0.70 22.66 -7.88
C VAL A 215 0.14 23.93 -7.69
N PRO A 216 0.88 24.10 -6.57
CA PRO A 216 1.74 25.26 -6.38
C PRO A 216 2.80 25.40 -7.48
N GLU A 217 3.12 26.63 -7.87
CA GLU A 217 4.00 26.95 -9.01
C GLU A 217 5.36 26.23 -8.95
N GLU A 218 5.92 26.07 -7.74
CA GLU A 218 7.19 25.37 -7.51
C GLU A 218 7.18 23.89 -7.88
N TYR A 219 6.01 23.25 -7.90
CA TYR A 219 5.82 21.86 -8.31
C TYR A 219 5.29 21.73 -9.75
N GLN A 220 5.05 22.85 -10.44
CA GLN A 220 4.62 22.85 -11.83
C GLN A 220 5.83 22.72 -12.77
N SER A 221 5.89 21.62 -13.53
CA SER A 221 6.84 21.51 -14.64
C SER A 221 6.46 22.44 -15.79
N GLU A 222 7.42 22.75 -16.68
CA GLU A 222 7.14 23.50 -17.92
C GLU A 222 6.01 22.86 -18.75
N VAL A 223 5.93 21.53 -18.71
CA VAL A 223 4.91 20.75 -19.42
C VAL A 223 3.54 20.94 -18.77
N LEU A 224 3.45 20.94 -17.43
CA LEU A 224 2.19 21.20 -16.74
C LEU A 224 1.71 22.64 -17.00
N GLN A 225 2.60 23.62 -16.93
CA GLN A 225 2.28 25.02 -17.22
C GLN A 225 1.72 25.19 -18.65
N ALA A 226 2.29 24.47 -19.62
CA ALA A 226 1.78 24.47 -20.99
C ALA A 226 0.34 23.92 -21.07
N TYR A 227 0.03 22.82 -20.37
CA TYR A 227 -1.34 22.30 -20.32
C TYR A 227 -2.31 23.25 -19.63
N LEU A 228 -1.93 23.84 -18.50
CA LEU A 228 -2.78 24.79 -17.77
C LEU A 228 -3.10 26.03 -18.62
N THR A 229 -2.11 26.52 -19.38
CA THR A 229 -2.30 27.62 -20.33
C THR A 229 -3.28 27.24 -21.44
N GLN A 230 -3.16 26.04 -22.01
CA GLN A 230 -4.11 25.54 -23.02
C GLN A 230 -5.53 25.42 -22.46
N ILE A 231 -5.68 24.89 -21.24
CA ILE A 231 -6.98 24.78 -20.57
C ILE A 231 -7.61 26.15 -20.33
N ALA A 232 -6.83 27.13 -19.86
CA ALA A 232 -7.30 28.50 -19.67
C ALA A 232 -7.75 29.13 -21.00
N ALA A 233 -7.02 28.90 -22.09
CA ALA A 233 -7.40 29.37 -23.42
C ALA A 233 -8.71 28.73 -23.92
N MET A 234 -8.90 27.42 -23.69
CA MET A 234 -10.15 26.72 -24.03
C MET A 234 -11.34 27.24 -23.21
N ALA A 235 -11.14 27.62 -21.95
CA ALA A 235 -12.19 28.16 -21.10
C ALA A 235 -12.54 29.64 -21.38
N GLY A 236 -11.58 30.44 -21.85
CA GLY A 236 -11.76 31.87 -22.16
C GLY A 236 -12.28 32.17 -23.56
N GLY A 237 -12.31 31.19 -24.47
CA GLY A 237 -12.60 31.35 -25.89
C GLY A 237 -14.07 31.60 -26.29
N ASP A 238 -14.99 31.77 -25.34
CA ASP A 238 -16.43 31.94 -25.62
C ASP A 238 -16.91 33.41 -25.47
N SER A 239 -15.98 34.38 -25.46
CA SER A 239 -16.32 35.79 -25.15
C SER A 239 -15.89 36.86 -26.17
N ASP A 240 -15.39 36.52 -27.36
CA ASP A 240 -15.00 37.53 -28.37
C ASP A 240 -15.28 37.11 -29.83
N GLU A 241 -16.56 36.89 -30.20
CA GLU A 241 -17.01 37.05 -31.60
C GLU A 241 -18.46 37.58 -31.65
N ASN A 242 -18.66 38.87 -31.34
CA ASN A 242 -19.73 39.69 -31.92
C ASN A 242 -19.45 41.18 -31.65
N GLY A 243 -18.51 41.73 -32.41
CA GLY A 243 -18.11 43.12 -32.29
C GLY A 243 -17.40 43.66 -33.52
N ALA A 244 -18.00 43.53 -34.70
CA ALA A 244 -17.74 44.39 -35.86
C ALA A 244 -18.94 44.37 -36.82
#